data_AF-A0A2N2GQ79-F1
#
_entry.id   AF-A0A2N2GQ79-F1
#
_cell.length_a   1.000
_cell.length_b   1.000
_cell.length_c   1.000
_cell.angle_alpha   90.00
_cell.angle_beta   90.00
_cell.angle_gamma   90.00
#
_symmetry.space_group_name_H-M   'P 1'
#
loop_
_entity.id
_entity.type
_entity.pdbx_description
1 polymer ?
#
loop_
_entity_poly.entity_id
_entity_poly.type
_entity_poly.pdbx_seq_one_letter_code
_entity_poly.pdbx_strand_id
1 'polypeptide(L)'
;MDHKKLAVIHIVKKELGISDAEYRDTLEKVAGVRSARDLDDAGFQRLMRYFARSGHYRASREGITFRQRMYIKHLVEDLAWDPNHYANFLKKYYKTGETETLSKTEASKVIESLKHILAGR
;
A
#
# COMPACT_ATOMS: atom_id res chain seq x y z
N MET A 1 -2.31 -15.52 -5.44
CA MET A 1 -1.78 -14.18 -5.09
C MET A 1 -0.77 -14.29 -3.94
N ASP A 2 0.17 -13.35 -3.80
CA ASP A 2 1.12 -13.34 -2.66
C ASP A 2 0.53 -12.67 -1.40
N HIS A 3 1.01 -13.04 -0.22
CA HIS A 3 0.54 -12.51 1.08
C HIS A 3 0.68 -10.99 1.24
N LYS A 4 1.73 -10.39 0.67
CA LYS A 4 1.98 -8.94 0.68
C LYS A 4 0.89 -8.20 -0.08
N LYS A 5 0.44 -8.74 -1.22
CA LYS A 5 -0.69 -8.16 -1.97
C LYS A 5 -1.99 -8.22 -1.17
N LEU A 6 -2.24 -9.33 -0.49
CA LEU A 6 -3.44 -9.48 0.36
C LEU A 6 -3.45 -8.46 1.50
N ALA A 7 -2.31 -8.28 2.17
CA ALA A 7 -2.15 -7.31 3.25
C ALA A 7 -2.38 -5.86 2.77
N VAL A 8 -1.82 -5.50 1.61
CA VAL A 8 -2.09 -4.19 0.99
C VAL A 8 -3.58 -3.95 0.79
N ILE A 9 -4.33 -4.96 0.31
CA ILE A 9 -5.76 -4.79 0.10
C ILE A 9 -6.50 -4.56 1.43
N HIS A 10 -6.10 -5.25 2.50
CA HIS A 10 -6.75 -5.09 3.81
C HIS A 10 -6.53 -3.69 4.37
N ILE A 11 -5.34 -3.11 4.18
CA ILE A 11 -5.06 -1.73 4.55
C ILE A 11 -5.89 -0.76 3.72
N VAL A 12 -5.97 -0.98 2.40
CA VAL A 12 -6.81 -0.13 1.53
C VAL A 12 -8.28 -0.14 1.98
N LYS A 13 -8.82 -1.31 2.30
CA LYS A 13 -10.18 -1.44 2.84
C LYS A 13 -10.35 -0.62 4.12
N LYS A 14 -9.41 -0.71 5.07
CA LYS A 14 -9.41 0.04 6.33
C LYS A 14 -9.36 1.55 6.09
N GLU A 15 -8.48 2.02 5.19
CA GLU A 15 -8.32 3.45 4.87
C GLU A 15 -9.55 4.07 4.22
N LEU A 16 -10.21 3.32 3.35
CA LEU A 16 -11.42 3.79 2.68
C LEU A 16 -12.64 3.79 3.62
N GLY A 17 -12.55 3.15 4.79
CA GLY A 17 -13.66 3.05 5.74
C GLY A 17 -14.87 2.29 5.18
N ILE A 18 -14.68 1.51 4.11
CA ILE A 18 -15.75 0.79 3.43
C ILE A 18 -16.12 -0.48 4.19
N SER A 19 -17.42 -0.81 4.17
CA SER A 19 -17.92 -2.02 4.83
C SER A 19 -17.45 -3.30 4.11
N ASP A 20 -17.51 -4.44 4.80
CA ASP A 20 -17.23 -5.75 4.20
C ASP A 20 -18.13 -6.07 3.00
N ALA A 21 -19.37 -5.60 3.03
CA ALA A 21 -20.33 -5.79 1.93
C ALA A 21 -19.90 -4.96 0.72
N GLU A 22 -19.69 -3.65 0.91
CA GLU A 22 -19.24 -2.74 -0.16
C GLU A 22 -17.89 -3.15 -0.75
N TYR A 23 -17.00 -3.67 0.09
CA TYR A 23 -15.72 -4.22 -0.34
C TYR A 23 -15.88 -5.46 -1.23
N ARG A 24 -16.77 -6.40 -0.86
CA ARG A 24 -17.08 -7.59 -1.68
C ARG A 24 -17.72 -7.21 -3.01
N ASP A 25 -18.62 -6.24 -3.00
CA ASP A 25 -19.27 -5.74 -4.21
C ASP A 25 -18.27 -5.02 -5.13
N THR A 26 -17.29 -4.32 -4.56
CA THR A 26 -16.17 -3.73 -5.30
C THR A 26 -15.29 -4.80 -5.95
N LEU A 27 -14.95 -5.87 -5.23
CA LEU A 27 -14.17 -6.99 -5.77
C LEU A 27 -14.88 -7.65 -6.95
N GLU A 28 -16.19 -7.87 -6.81
CA GLU A 28 -17.02 -8.50 -7.83
C GLU A 28 -17.11 -7.60 -9.07
N LYS A 29 -17.37 -6.31 -8.88
CA LYS A 29 -17.44 -5.32 -9.97
C LYS A 29 -16.14 -5.15 -10.74
N VAL A 30 -14.99 -5.13 -10.04
CA VAL A 30 -13.69 -4.77 -10.65
C VAL A 30 -12.90 -5.99 -11.14
N ALA A 31 -13.05 -7.12 -10.46
CA ALA A 31 -12.26 -8.32 -10.72
C ALA A 31 -13.08 -9.60 -10.93
N GLY A 32 -14.40 -9.56 -10.74
CA GLY A 32 -15.29 -10.72 -10.95
C GLY A 32 -15.23 -11.75 -9.82
N VAL A 33 -14.69 -11.40 -8.65
CA VAL A 33 -14.51 -12.32 -7.52
C VAL A 33 -15.13 -11.76 -6.25
N ARG A 34 -15.60 -12.63 -5.34
CA ARG A 34 -16.20 -12.22 -4.05
C ARG A 34 -15.20 -12.20 -2.90
N SER A 35 -13.98 -12.69 -3.11
CA SER A 35 -12.93 -12.79 -2.10
C SER A 35 -11.59 -12.35 -2.66
N ALA A 36 -10.82 -11.61 -1.88
CA ALA A 36 -9.46 -11.24 -2.24
C ALA A 36 -8.50 -12.43 -2.34
N ARG A 37 -8.87 -13.58 -1.76
CA ARG A 37 -8.10 -14.82 -1.92
C ARG A 37 -8.15 -15.36 -3.35
N ASP A 38 -9.23 -15.06 -4.08
CA ASP A 38 -9.47 -15.52 -5.44
C ASP A 38 -8.92 -14.54 -6.49
N LEU A 39 -8.33 -13.42 -6.06
CA LEU A 39 -7.69 -12.48 -6.96
C LEU A 39 -6.44 -13.09 -7.59
N ASP A 40 -6.35 -12.93 -8.90
CA ASP A 40 -5.11 -13.07 -9.65
C ASP A 40 -4.35 -11.74 -9.72
N ASP A 41 -3.17 -11.77 -10.32
CA ASP A 41 -2.32 -10.59 -10.43
C ASP A 41 -2.96 -9.48 -11.28
N ALA A 42 -3.68 -9.85 -12.34
CA ALA A 42 -4.37 -8.89 -13.19
C ALA A 42 -5.54 -8.21 -12.44
N GLY A 43 -6.34 -8.99 -11.72
CA GLY A 43 -7.44 -8.53 -10.88
C GLY A 43 -6.97 -7.61 -9.76
N PHE A 44 -5.88 -7.98 -9.09
CA PHE A 44 -5.24 -7.11 -8.12
C PHE A 44 -4.85 -5.75 -8.72
N GLN A 45 -4.22 -5.74 -9.91
CA GLN A 45 -3.85 -4.49 -10.58
C GLN A 45 -5.06 -3.66 -11.03
N ARG A 46 -6.17 -4.30 -11.43
CA ARG A 46 -7.44 -3.60 -11.70
C ARG A 46 -8.00 -2.95 -10.43
N LEU A 47 -8.03 -3.69 -9.33
CA LEU A 47 -8.51 -3.22 -8.02
C LEU A 47 -7.69 -2.02 -7.51
N MET A 48 -6.37 -2.11 -7.55
CA MET A 48 -5.50 -0.99 -7.12
C MET A 48 -5.67 0.24 -8.01
N ARG A 49 -5.89 0.06 -9.32
CA ARG A 49 -6.19 1.18 -10.23
C ARG A 49 -7.55 1.81 -9.96
N TYR A 50 -8.55 1.01 -9.60
CA TYR A 50 -9.85 1.50 -9.18
C TYR A 50 -9.72 2.41 -7.95
N PHE A 51 -9.03 1.95 -6.90
CA PHE A 51 -8.80 2.74 -5.68
C PHE A 51 -7.90 3.96 -5.90
N ALA A 52 -6.90 3.88 -6.78
CA ALA A 52 -6.08 5.05 -7.10
C ALA A 52 -6.86 6.15 -7.86
N ARG A 53 -7.95 5.79 -8.56
CA ARG A 53 -8.79 6.74 -9.30
C ARG A 53 -9.90 7.36 -8.45
N SER A 54 -10.33 6.68 -7.38
CA SER A 54 -11.28 7.25 -6.42
C SER A 54 -10.60 8.35 -5.61
N GLY A 55 -10.72 9.61 -6.07
CA GLY A 55 -10.57 10.91 -5.38
C GLY A 55 -9.49 11.15 -4.32
N HIS A 56 -9.28 10.23 -3.40
CA HIS A 56 -8.43 10.30 -2.22
C HIS A 56 -6.93 10.34 -2.50
N TYR A 57 -6.48 9.84 -3.66
CA TYR A 57 -5.05 9.63 -3.89
C TYR A 57 -4.65 9.83 -5.37
N ARG A 58 -4.72 11.07 -5.86
CA ARG A 58 -4.10 11.43 -7.14
C ARG A 58 -2.57 11.36 -7.03
N ALA A 59 -1.99 10.22 -7.40
CA ALA A 59 -0.55 10.11 -7.58
C ALA A 59 -0.13 10.85 -8.86
N SER A 60 0.94 11.64 -8.79
CA SER A 60 1.59 12.15 -10.01
C SER A 60 2.15 10.98 -10.82
N ARG A 61 2.38 11.15 -12.13
CA ARG A 61 2.96 10.10 -12.98
C ARG A 61 4.34 9.62 -12.50
N GLU A 62 5.06 10.46 -11.77
CA GLU A 62 6.44 10.25 -11.31
C GLU A 62 6.53 9.88 -9.82
N GLY A 63 5.51 10.24 -9.05
CA GLY A 63 5.43 10.00 -7.61
C GLY A 63 5.08 8.56 -7.24
N ILE A 64 5.18 8.29 -5.95
CA ILE A 64 4.86 7.00 -5.34
C ILE A 64 3.50 6.46 -5.80
N THR A 65 3.46 5.17 -6.13
CA THR A 65 2.19 4.51 -6.45
C THR A 65 1.35 4.29 -5.19
N PHE A 66 0.03 4.30 -5.35
CA PHE A 66 -0.90 3.95 -4.26
C PHE A 66 -0.55 2.62 -3.59
N ARG A 67 -0.18 1.61 -4.37
CA ARG A 67 0.26 0.31 -3.86
C ARG A 67 1.50 0.42 -2.98
N GLN A 68 2.50 1.17 -3.41
CA GLN A 68 3.73 1.34 -2.63
C GLN A 68 3.45 2.08 -1.33
N ARG A 69 2.67 3.16 -1.36
CA ARG A 69 2.26 3.90 -0.16
C ARG A 69 1.59 2.99 0.87
N MET A 70 0.62 2.19 0.42
CA MET A 70 -0.12 1.29 1.29
C MET A 70 0.75 0.15 1.82
N TYR A 71 1.69 -0.33 1.01
CA TYR A 71 2.61 -1.36 1.47
C TYR A 71 3.67 -0.84 2.44
N ILE A 72 4.14 0.40 2.27
CA ILE A 72 5.00 1.06 3.25
C ILE A 72 4.26 1.24 4.57
N LYS A 73 3.00 1.71 4.52
CA LYS A 73 2.16 1.85 5.72
C LYS A 73 2.03 0.51 6.48
N HIS A 74 1.80 -0.58 5.75
CA HIS A 74 1.77 -1.93 6.34
C HIS A 74 3.03 -2.26 7.13
N LEU A 75 4.20 -2.07 6.52
CA LEU A 75 5.47 -2.45 7.12
C LEU A 75 5.79 -1.60 8.35
N VAL A 76 5.42 -0.31 8.32
CA VAL A 76 5.55 0.58 9.48
C VAL A 76 4.64 0.15 10.63
N GLU A 77 3.39 -0.25 10.33
CA GLU A 77 2.47 -0.82 11.32
C GLU A 77 3.00 -2.13 11.92
N ASP A 78 3.50 -3.06 11.10
CA ASP A 78 4.09 -4.34 11.56
C ASP A 78 5.36 -4.13 12.41
N LEU A 79 6.16 -3.11 12.09
CA LEU A 79 7.31 -2.70 12.88
C LEU A 79 6.90 -2.06 14.21
N ALA A 80 5.62 -1.70 14.39
CA ALA A 80 5.12 -0.90 15.49
C ALA A 80 5.88 0.43 15.64
N TRP A 81 6.27 1.04 14.51
CA TRP A 81 6.94 2.34 14.51
C TRP A 81 5.92 3.47 14.58
N ASP A 82 6.15 4.40 15.50
CA ASP A 82 5.39 5.63 15.53
C ASP A 82 5.75 6.56 14.35
N PRO A 83 4.90 7.56 14.05
CA PRO A 83 5.14 8.47 12.93
C PRO A 83 6.47 9.24 12.99
N ASN A 84 6.97 9.58 14.18
CA ASN A 84 8.23 10.32 14.32
C ASN A 84 9.42 9.42 14.02
N HIS A 85 9.40 8.17 14.49
CA HIS A 85 10.44 7.20 14.14
C HIS A 85 10.51 7.01 12.63
N TYR A 86 9.37 6.74 11.99
CA TYR A 86 9.33 6.56 10.54
C TYR A 86 9.79 7.81 9.77
N ALA A 87 9.36 9.01 10.17
CA ALA A 87 9.82 10.26 9.55
C ALA A 87 11.34 10.46 9.72
N ASN A 88 11.90 10.12 10.88
CA ASN A 88 13.35 10.21 11.13
C ASN A 88 14.13 9.20 10.30
N PHE A 89 13.60 7.98 10.14
CA PHE A 89 14.15 6.98 9.23
C PHE A 89 14.20 7.51 7.79
N LEU A 90 13.09 8.06 7.29
CA LEU A 90 13.06 8.67 5.95
C LEU A 90 14.08 9.82 5.83
N LYS A 91 14.16 10.71 6.82
CA LYS A 91 15.09 11.86 6.78
C LYS A 91 16.54 11.40 6.69
N LYS A 92 16.90 10.40 7.49
CA LYS A 92 18.25 9.85 7.58
C LYS A 92 18.69 9.24 6.24
N TYR A 93 17.87 8.35 5.69
CA TYR A 93 18.26 7.48 4.57
C TYR A 93 17.77 7.95 3.19
N TYR A 94 16.68 8.72 3.14
CA TYR A 94 15.99 9.12 1.89
C TYR A 94 15.83 10.63 1.73
N LYS A 95 16.37 11.44 2.67
CA LYS A 95 16.40 12.92 2.61
C LYS A 95 15.03 13.61 2.55
N THR A 96 13.99 12.94 3.03
CA THR A 96 12.63 13.48 3.17
C THR A 96 12.01 13.01 4.48
N GLY A 97 11.02 13.73 5.03
CA GLY A 97 10.21 13.26 6.16
C GLY A 97 8.87 12.65 5.74
N GLU A 98 8.53 12.70 4.45
CA GLU A 98 7.16 12.48 3.98
C GLU A 98 7.10 11.43 2.87
N THR A 99 6.27 10.40 3.05
CA THR A 99 6.08 9.32 2.06
C THR A 99 5.63 9.85 0.69
N GLU A 100 4.85 10.93 0.66
CA GLU A 100 4.28 11.50 -0.58
C GLU A 100 5.32 12.09 -1.53
N THR A 101 6.46 12.50 -0.98
CA THR A 101 7.56 13.09 -1.76
C THR A 101 8.42 12.05 -2.46
N LEU A 102 8.26 10.77 -2.11
CA LEU A 102 9.05 9.69 -2.70
C LEU A 102 8.70 9.48 -4.16
N SER A 103 9.72 9.32 -5.01
CA SER A 103 9.56 8.73 -6.32
C SER A 103 9.20 7.25 -6.22
N LYS A 104 8.71 6.66 -7.32
CA LYS A 104 8.47 5.21 -7.40
C LYS A 104 9.72 4.40 -7.05
N THR A 105 10.89 4.84 -7.48
CA THR A 105 12.14 4.12 -7.25
C THR A 105 12.55 4.19 -5.78
N GLU A 106 12.43 5.36 -5.15
CA GLU A 106 12.73 5.52 -3.72
C GLU A 106 11.75 4.73 -2.85
N ALA A 107 10.46 4.76 -3.18
CA ALA A 107 9.46 3.98 -2.47
C ALA A 107 9.76 2.47 -2.51
N SER A 108 10.21 1.93 -3.65
CA SER A 108 10.67 0.53 -3.72
C SER A 108 11.88 0.28 -2.81
N LYS A 109 12.84 1.20 -2.74
CA LYS A 109 13.99 1.10 -1.83
C LYS A 109 13.57 1.16 -0.36
N VAL A 110 12.60 2.02 -0.01
CA VAL A 110 12.03 2.08 1.35
C VAL A 110 11.39 0.75 1.73
N ILE A 111 10.59 0.17 0.82
CA ILE A 111 9.95 -1.13 1.02
C ILE A 111 11.00 -2.21 1.33
N GLU A 112 12.07 -2.30 0.53
CA GLU A 112 13.11 -3.31 0.78
C GLU A 112 13.82 -3.07 2.11
N SER A 113 14.18 -1.83 2.45
CA SER A 113 14.79 -1.53 3.76
C SER A 113 13.89 -1.90 4.93
N LEU A 114 12.60 -1.56 4.89
CA LEU A 114 11.66 -1.90 5.97
C LEU A 114 11.47 -3.43 6.10
N LYS A 115 11.43 -4.16 4.98
CA LYS A 115 11.40 -5.63 5.01
C LYS A 115 12.65 -6.22 5.67
N HIS A 116 13.83 -5.69 5.34
CA HIS A 116 15.08 -6.15 5.97
C HIS A 116 15.08 -5.92 7.47
N ILE A 117 14.58 -4.77 7.93
CA ILE A 117 14.45 -4.47 9.35
C ILE A 117 13.45 -5.43 10.02
N LEU A 118 12.30 -5.66 9.38
CA LEU A 118 11.27 -6.56 9.90
C LEU A 118 11.76 -8.01 9.98
N ALA A 119 12.54 -8.48 9.01
CA ALA A 119 13.09 -9.83 8.99
C ALA A 119 14.23 -10.05 9.99
N GLY A 120 14.89 -8.97 10.45
CA GLY A 120 15.95 -9.02 11.46
C GLY A 120 15.44 -8.90 12.90
N ARG A 121 14.12 -8.86 13.10
CA ARG A 121 13.46 -8.79 14.42
C ARG A 121 12.99 -10.18 14.85
#